data_AF-A0A314XMT7-F1
#
_entry.id   AF-A0A314XMT7-F1
#
_cell.length_a   1.000
_cell.length_b   1.000
_cell.length_c   1.000
_cell.angle_alpha   90.00
_cell.angle_beta   90.00
_cell.angle_gamma   90.00
#
_symmetry.space_group_name_H-M   'P 1'
#
loop_
_entity.id
_entity.type
_entity.pdbx_description
1 polymer ?
#
loop_
_entity_poly.entity_id
_entity_poly.type
_entity_poly.pdbx_seq_one_letter_code
_entity_poly.pdbx_strand_id
1 'polypeptide(L)'
;MWREIGDREAGKLRPNSFSNRIKSNRIQTLQLSNRKDIVSPHRGSVNSLQVDLTEGRYLLSGASDASAAVFDIQRGTDYEGGGVIRKHKCLFMVDKQHEQGHKYAVSSAIWYPVDTDICDGFV
;
A
#
# COMPACT_ATOMS: atom_id res chain seq x y z
N MET A 1 -20.42 7.86 -19.24
CA MET A 1 -19.78 8.70 -18.20
C MET A 1 -20.44 10.07 -18.06
N TRP A 2 -20.48 10.93 -19.09
CA TRP A 2 -21.06 12.29 -19.00
C TRP A 2 -22.54 12.33 -18.57
N ARG A 3 -23.38 11.43 -19.09
CA ARG A 3 -24.79 11.31 -18.68
C ARG A 3 -24.94 11.02 -17.18
N GLU A 4 -24.07 10.18 -16.65
CA GLU A 4 -24.11 9.76 -15.24
C GLU A 4 -23.67 10.88 -14.29
N ILE A 5 -22.73 11.71 -14.74
CA ILE A 5 -22.31 12.91 -14.03
C ILE A 5 -23.47 13.91 -14.02
N GLY A 6 -24.12 14.13 -15.16
CA GLY A 6 -25.30 15.01 -15.24
C GLY A 6 -26.47 14.51 -14.38
N ASP A 7 -26.75 13.21 -14.35
CA ASP A 7 -27.79 12.64 -13.48
C ASP A 7 -27.44 12.74 -11.98
N ARG A 8 -26.14 12.72 -11.62
CA ARG A 8 -25.68 13.01 -10.26
C ARG A 8 -25.87 14.50 -9.92
N GLU A 9 -25.45 15.41 -10.80
CA GLU A 9 -25.57 16.86 -10.58
C GLU A 9 -27.03 17.32 -10.50
N ALA A 10 -27.90 16.71 -11.30
CA ALA A 10 -29.35 16.94 -11.26
C ALA A 10 -30.05 16.23 -10.08
N GLY A 11 -29.31 15.54 -9.20
CA GLY A 11 -29.84 14.86 -8.01
C GLY A 11 -30.65 13.59 -8.29
N LYS A 12 -30.66 13.07 -9.53
CA LYS A 12 -31.36 11.83 -9.90
C LYS A 12 -30.64 10.58 -9.39
N LEU A 13 -29.33 10.67 -9.18
CA LEU A 13 -28.51 9.59 -8.61
C LEU A 13 -28.02 9.96 -7.20
N ARG A 14 -28.19 9.02 -6.27
CA ARG A 14 -27.63 9.16 -4.92
C ARG A 14 -26.09 9.20 -5.00
N PRO A 15 -25.42 10.09 -4.25
CA PRO A 15 -23.96 10.20 -4.26
C PRO A 15 -23.23 8.88 -4.00
N ASN A 16 -23.73 8.06 -3.08
CA ASN A 16 -23.14 6.76 -2.75
C ASN A 16 -23.29 5.75 -3.88
N SER A 17 -24.47 5.69 -4.53
CA SER A 17 -24.69 4.81 -5.69
C SER A 17 -23.78 5.18 -6.85
N PHE A 18 -23.62 6.48 -7.12
CA PHE A 18 -22.69 6.97 -8.14
C PHE A 18 -21.24 6.60 -7.80
N SER A 19 -20.79 6.90 -6.58
CA SER A 19 -19.43 6.57 -6.12
C SER A 19 -19.13 5.07 -6.19
N ASN A 20 -20.07 4.24 -5.72
CA ASN A 20 -19.94 2.79 -5.76
C ASN A 20 -19.86 2.27 -7.20
N ARG A 21 -20.67 2.81 -8.13
CA ARG A 21 -20.58 2.41 -9.54
C ARG A 21 -19.21 2.73 -10.14
N ILE A 22 -18.67 3.93 -9.88
CA ILE A 22 -17.33 4.30 -10.35
C ILE A 22 -16.26 3.37 -9.76
N LYS A 23 -16.33 3.06 -8.46
CA LYS A 23 -15.42 2.11 -7.80
C LYS A 23 -15.52 0.72 -8.42
N SER A 24 -16.72 0.19 -8.60
CA SER A 24 -16.95 -1.12 -9.20
C SER A 24 -16.39 -1.20 -10.62
N ASN A 25 -16.62 -0.19 -11.46
CA ASN A 25 -16.05 -0.15 -12.81
C ASN A 25 -14.52 -0.16 -12.78
N ARG A 26 -13.90 0.62 -11.88
CA ARG A 26 -12.43 0.64 -11.74
C ARG A 26 -11.86 -0.71 -11.31
N ILE A 27 -12.58 -1.45 -10.45
CA ILE A 27 -12.19 -2.80 -10.02
C ILE A 27 -12.35 -3.80 -11.18
N GLN A 28 -13.43 -3.71 -11.95
CA GLN A 28 -13.66 -4.60 -13.10
C GLN A 28 -12.61 -4.48 -14.19
N THR A 29 -12.04 -3.28 -14.36
CA THR A 29 -11.00 -3.01 -15.36
C THR A 29 -9.60 -2.94 -14.75
N LEU A 30 -9.40 -3.48 -13.54
CA LEU A 30 -8.09 -3.46 -12.88
C LEU A 30 -7.07 -4.27 -13.69
N GLN A 31 -5.87 -3.73 -13.86
CA GLN A 31 -4.75 -4.38 -14.55
C GLN A 31 -3.47 -4.20 -13.74
N LEU A 32 -2.45 -5.00 -14.05
CA LEU A 32 -1.13 -4.83 -13.44
C LEU A 32 -0.59 -3.44 -13.79
N SER A 33 -0.06 -2.74 -12.78
CA SER A 33 0.52 -1.41 -12.98
C SER A 33 1.91 -1.51 -13.59
N ASN A 34 2.13 -0.84 -14.72
CA ASN A 34 3.45 -0.70 -15.34
C ASN A 34 4.18 0.59 -14.91
N ARG A 35 3.69 1.28 -13.88
CA ARG A 35 4.20 2.59 -13.44
C ARG A 35 4.64 2.60 -11.98
N LYS A 36 4.40 1.51 -11.24
CA LYS A 36 4.71 1.42 -9.81
C LYS A 36 5.43 0.12 -9.55
N ASP A 37 6.61 0.24 -8.97
CA ASP A 37 7.46 -0.89 -8.64
C ASP A 37 7.80 -0.85 -7.14
N ILE A 38 7.52 -1.94 -6.44
CA ILE A 38 7.83 -2.11 -5.02
C ILE A 38 9.11 -2.94 -4.95
N VAL A 39 10.21 -2.30 -4.56
CA VAL A 39 11.51 -2.96 -4.51
C VAL A 39 11.63 -3.73 -3.21
N SER A 40 11.25 -5.01 -3.26
CA SER A 40 11.28 -5.91 -2.10
C SER A 40 12.71 -6.14 -1.62
N PRO A 41 13.00 -5.88 -0.33
CA PRO A 41 14.29 -6.23 0.25
C PRO A 41 14.33 -7.68 0.79
N HIS A 42 13.19 -8.36 0.83
CA HIS A 42 13.07 -9.73 1.32
C HIS A 42 13.84 -10.71 0.43
N ARG A 43 14.50 -11.69 1.04
CA ARG A 43 15.17 -12.82 0.38
C ARG A 43 14.29 -14.06 0.30
N GLY A 44 13.13 -14.04 0.97
CA GLY A 44 12.12 -15.11 0.94
C GLY A 44 10.78 -14.64 0.38
N SER A 45 9.84 -15.57 0.23
CA SER A 45 8.46 -15.26 -0.18
C SER A 45 7.78 -14.31 0.81
N VAL A 46 7.07 -13.31 0.28
CA VAL A 46 6.22 -12.41 1.07
C VAL A 46 4.93 -13.15 1.42
N ASN A 47 4.64 -13.28 2.71
CA ASN A 47 3.46 -13.99 3.22
C ASN A 47 2.33 -13.04 3.62
N SER A 48 2.67 -11.81 4.00
CA SER A 48 1.70 -10.83 4.49
C SER A 48 2.00 -9.43 3.97
N LEU A 49 0.93 -8.70 3.64
CA LEU A 49 0.96 -7.29 3.21
C LEU A 49 -0.20 -6.56 3.86
N GLN A 50 0.07 -5.44 4.53
CA GLN A 50 -0.97 -4.58 5.10
C GLN A 50 -0.68 -3.10 4.85
N VAL A 51 -1.65 -2.42 4.22
CA VAL A 51 -1.63 -0.96 4.12
C VAL A 51 -2.19 -0.37 5.41
N ASP A 52 -1.52 0.65 5.93
CA ASP A 52 -1.98 1.43 7.06
C ASP A 52 -3.38 2.02 6.80
N LEU A 53 -4.24 1.99 7.82
CA LEU A 53 -5.64 2.40 7.70
C LEU A 53 -5.85 3.89 8.00
N THR A 54 -4.89 4.57 8.63
CA THR A 54 -5.02 5.98 9.00
C THR A 54 -4.77 6.88 7.79
N GLU A 55 -3.61 6.76 7.14
CA GLU A 55 -3.23 7.58 5.98
C GLU A 55 -3.32 6.85 4.64
N GLY A 56 -3.39 5.51 4.65
CA GLY A 56 -3.32 4.71 3.42
C GLY A 56 -1.97 4.88 2.71
N ARG A 57 -0.91 5.21 3.45
CA ARG A 57 0.38 5.63 2.91
C ARG A 57 1.50 4.63 3.12
N TYR A 58 1.50 3.94 4.25
CA TYR A 58 2.55 2.99 4.59
C TYR A 58 2.09 1.57 4.34
N LEU A 59 2.97 0.76 3.76
CA LEU A 59 2.76 -0.67 3.53
C LEU A 59 3.70 -1.44 4.45
N LEU A 60 3.15 -2.29 5.32
CA LEU A 60 3.87 -3.29 6.09
C LEU A 60 3.88 -4.59 5.30
N SER A 61 5.02 -5.28 5.34
CA SER A 61 5.24 -6.56 4.69
C SER A 61 5.95 -7.51 5.63
N GLY A 62 5.65 -8.81 5.52
CA GLY A 62 6.28 -9.88 6.29
C GLY A 62 6.59 -11.07 5.40
N ALA A 63 7.76 -11.68 5.59
CA ALA A 63 8.27 -12.72 4.69
C ALA A 63 8.78 -13.98 5.41
N SER A 64 8.96 -15.04 4.62
CA SER A 64 9.41 -16.37 5.07
C SER A 64 10.86 -16.42 5.56
N ASP A 65 11.68 -15.43 5.21
CA ASP A 65 13.07 -15.30 5.65
C ASP A 65 13.20 -14.65 7.04
N ALA A 66 12.08 -14.51 7.76
CA ALA A 66 11.95 -13.86 9.06
C ALA A 66 12.15 -12.33 9.02
N SER A 67 11.99 -11.71 7.85
CA SER A 67 12.05 -10.26 7.72
C SER A 67 10.68 -9.59 7.62
N ALA A 68 10.61 -8.38 8.15
CA ALA A 68 9.48 -7.47 8.02
C ALA A 68 9.99 -6.12 7.51
N ALA A 69 9.29 -5.52 6.55
CA ALA A 69 9.70 -4.25 5.95
C ALA A 69 8.52 -3.28 5.81
N VAL A 70 8.81 -1.98 5.93
CA VAL A 70 7.82 -0.91 5.74
C VAL A 70 8.20 -0.08 4.52
N PHE A 71 7.20 0.31 3.72
CA PHE A 71 7.37 1.11 2.51
C PHE A 71 6.46 2.34 2.55
N ASP A 72 6.92 3.47 1.99
CA ASP A 72 6.02 4.55 1.59
C ASP A 72 5.48 4.24 0.19
N ILE A 73 4.17 3.99 0.07
CA ILE A 73 3.53 3.67 -1.21
C ILE A 73 2.95 4.89 -1.92
N GLN A 74 3.04 6.09 -1.33
CA GLN A 74 2.61 7.35 -1.93
C GLN A 74 3.76 8.22 -2.40
N ARG A 75 4.98 8.03 -1.89
CA ARG A 75 6.19 8.71 -2.34
C ARG A 75 7.21 7.71 -2.85
N GLY A 76 7.57 7.87 -4.12
CA GLY A 76 8.60 7.06 -4.76
C GLY A 76 9.96 7.52 -4.29
N THR A 77 10.80 6.57 -3.97
CA THR A 77 12.21 6.81 -3.59
C THR A 77 13.07 7.08 -4.82
N ASP A 78 12.66 6.57 -5.98
CA ASP A 78 13.43 6.67 -7.21
C ASP A 78 12.50 6.60 -8.44
N TYR A 79 13.00 7.02 -9.60
CA TYR A 79 12.25 7.05 -10.84
C TYR A 79 13.07 6.49 -12.00
N GLU A 80 12.50 5.55 -12.74
CA GLU A 80 13.13 4.92 -13.90
C GLU A 80 12.33 5.17 -15.19
N GLY A 81 12.96 4.86 -16.33
CA GLY A 81 12.35 5.02 -17.65
C GLY A 81 11.96 6.48 -17.95
N GLY A 82 12.79 7.44 -17.54
CA GLY A 82 12.51 8.87 -17.74
C GLY A 82 11.37 9.42 -16.87
N GLY A 83 11.09 8.81 -15.71
CA GLY A 83 10.04 9.26 -14.80
C GLY A 83 8.73 8.47 -14.87
N VAL A 84 8.65 7.48 -15.76
CA VAL A 84 7.42 6.70 -15.98
C VAL A 84 7.20 5.66 -14.89
N ILE A 85 8.27 5.04 -14.41
CA ILE A 85 8.21 4.00 -13.38
C ILE A 85 8.67 4.60 -12.07
N ARG A 86 7.81 4.52 -11.06
CA ARG A 86 8.10 4.98 -9.71
C ARG A 86 8.47 3.80 -8.83
N LYS A 87 9.71 3.81 -8.33
CA LYS A 87 10.23 2.79 -7.42
C LYS A 87 9.99 3.19 -5.97
N HIS A 88 9.55 2.23 -5.18
CA HIS A 88 9.31 2.37 -3.75
C HIS A 88 10.21 1.36 -3.02
N LYS A 89 11.37 1.82 -2.55
CA LYS A 89 12.26 1.05 -1.68
C LYS A 89 11.72 1.04 -0.25
N CYS A 90 12.13 0.06 0.54
CA CYS A 90 11.76 0.01 1.96
C CYS A 90 12.33 1.22 2.72
N LEU A 91 11.52 1.78 3.61
CA LEU A 91 11.94 2.80 4.57
C LEU A 91 12.87 2.17 5.63
N PHE A 92 12.45 1.03 6.16
CA PHE A 92 13.24 0.21 7.06
C PHE A 92 12.83 -1.25 6.96
N MET A 93 13.70 -2.13 7.42
CA MET A 93 13.51 -3.56 7.47
C MET A 93 14.10 -4.09 8.77
N VAL A 94 13.38 -5.03 9.39
CA VAL A 94 13.86 -5.82 10.53
C VAL A 94 14.01 -7.24 10.02
N ASP A 95 15.21 -7.81 10.14
CA ASP A 95 15.50 -9.18 9.77
C ASP A 95 15.90 -10.02 10.99
N LYS A 96 16.24 -11.28 10.76
CA LYS A 96 16.67 -12.21 11.83
C LYS A 96 17.97 -11.83 12.53
N GLN A 97 18.80 -10.97 11.92
CA GLN A 97 20.05 -10.50 12.52
C GLN A 97 19.78 -9.51 13.65
N HIS A 98 18.65 -8.79 13.59
CA HIS A 98 18.22 -7.91 14.66
C HIS A 98 17.99 -8.71 15.96
N GLU A 99 18.42 -8.15 17.09
CA GLU A 99 18.32 -8.81 18.41
C GLU A 99 16.87 -9.20 18.72
N GLN A 100 15.95 -8.25 18.52
CA GLN A 100 14.51 -8.41 18.70
C GLN A 100 13.77 -8.81 17.40
N GLY A 101 14.50 -9.24 16.37
CA GLY A 101 13.91 -9.66 15.11
C GLY A 101 13.29 -11.06 15.19
N HIS A 102 12.32 -11.33 14.31
CA HIS A 102 11.80 -12.68 14.14
C HIS A 102 12.92 -13.65 13.76
N LYS A 103 12.90 -14.86 14.30
CA LYS A 103 13.89 -15.91 13.99
C LYS A 103 13.41 -16.89 12.91
N TYR A 104 12.11 -16.90 12.66
CA TYR A 104 11.44 -17.76 11.69
C TYR A 104 10.46 -16.96 10.84
N ALA A 105 9.89 -17.62 9.82
CA ALA A 105 8.94 -17.03 8.89
C ALA A 105 7.87 -16.17 9.58
N VAL A 106 7.69 -14.95 9.07
CA VAL A 106 6.57 -14.09 9.47
C VAL A 106 5.34 -14.57 8.71
N SER A 107 4.36 -15.12 9.43
CA SER A 107 3.11 -15.60 8.83
C SER A 107 2.12 -14.46 8.59
N SER A 108 2.10 -13.48 9.49
CA SER A 108 1.25 -12.30 9.42
C SER A 108 1.89 -11.16 10.20
N ALA A 109 1.72 -9.94 9.69
CA ALA A 109 2.12 -8.71 10.36
C ALA A 109 1.01 -7.69 10.12
N ILE A 110 0.56 -7.04 11.20
CA ILE A 110 -0.54 -6.08 11.14
C ILE A 110 -0.15 -4.74 11.76
N TRP A 111 -0.66 -3.65 11.17
CA TRP A 111 -0.65 -2.35 11.84
C TRP A 111 -1.59 -2.39 13.03
N TYR A 112 -1.19 -1.74 14.11
CA TYR A 112 -2.09 -1.52 15.23
C TYR A 112 -3.28 -0.65 14.75
N PRO A 113 -4.53 -1.05 15.00
CA PRO A 113 -5.68 -0.53 14.28
C PRO A 113 -6.12 0.87 14.69
N VAL A 114 -5.72 1.33 15.87
CA VAL A 114 -6.16 2.62 16.45
C VAL A 114 -5.12 3.70 16.31
N ASP A 115 -3.84 3.33 16.34
CA ASP A 115 -2.73 4.25 16.24
C ASP A 115 -1.59 3.62 15.46
N THR A 116 -1.13 4.33 14.45
CA THR A 116 0.16 4.06 13.84
C THR A 116 1.08 5.13 14.40
N ASP A 117 1.70 4.85 15.56
CA ASP A 117 2.66 5.71 16.32
C ASP A 117 3.78 6.36 15.46
N ILE A 118 3.84 6.06 14.17
CA ILE A 118 4.58 6.78 13.11
C ILE A 118 4.26 8.28 13.08
N CYS A 119 3.10 8.73 13.58
CA CYS A 119 2.74 10.16 13.60
C CYS A 119 3.33 10.94 14.79
N ASP A 120 3.76 10.29 15.88
CA ASP A 120 4.15 10.96 17.14
C ASP A 120 5.67 11.08 17.36
N GLY A 121 6.47 10.78 16.34
CA GLY A 121 7.94 10.77 16.43
C GLY A 121 8.66 11.93 15.72
N PHE A 122 8.31 13.19 15.97
CA PHE A 122 9.20 14.37 15.81
C PHE A 122 8.63 15.56 16.60
N VAL A 123 8.96 15.64 17.89
CA VAL A 123 9.07 16.90 18.67
C VAL A 123 10.39 16.88 19.41
#